data_AF-A0A382ZDG7-F1
#
_entry.id   AF-A0A382ZDG7-F1
#
_cell.length_a   1.000
_cell.length_b   1.000
_cell.length_c   1.000
_cell.angle_alpha   90.00
_cell.angle_beta   90.00
_cell.angle_gamma   90.00
#
_symmetry.space_group_name_H-M   'P 1'
#
loop_
_entity.id
_entity.type
_entity.pdbx_description
1 polymer ?
#
loop_
_entity_poly.entity_id
_entity_poly.type
_entity_poly.pdbx_seq_one_letter_code
_entity_poly.pdbx_strand_id
1 'polypeptide(L)'
;MKLETICLHGGQEPDQSTLARAVPSYRPSSYVFKDTEHAANLFALKELGNVYTRIMNPTHAVLEERVAQLEGGAGALALSSGTSAVFYSIINICQAGDEFVSANNLYGGSYTQFNNILPQFGIKVNFVDPKDPDNFAKAITPKTKLLFCETVSNPGLDVADMEAIATVAHDHGLPLMVDSTFSTPYLQRPIEQGADIVIHSLTKWLGGHGTGIGGIVVDSGGFDWQS
;
A
#
# COMPACT_ATOMS: atom_id res chain seq x y z
N MET A 1 21.53 2.01 -2.12
CA MET A 1 21.73 1.19 -3.34
C MET A 1 21.04 1.91 -4.50
N LYS A 2 21.51 1.81 -5.75
CA LYS A 2 20.81 2.44 -6.90
C LYS A 2 19.50 1.71 -7.19
N LEU A 3 18.49 2.42 -7.70
CA LEU A 3 17.14 1.88 -7.91
C LEU A 3 17.16 0.68 -8.89
N GLU A 4 17.98 0.74 -9.94
CA GLU A 4 18.12 -0.35 -10.92
C GLU A 4 18.71 -1.62 -10.30
N THR A 5 19.59 -1.46 -9.30
CA THR A 5 20.14 -2.60 -8.56
C THR A 5 19.07 -3.20 -7.65
N ILE A 6 18.25 -2.37 -6.98
CA ILE A 6 17.14 -2.84 -6.15
C ILE A 6 16.10 -3.60 -7.00
N CYS A 7 15.78 -3.13 -8.21
CA CYS A 7 14.88 -3.83 -9.12
C CYS A 7 15.28 -5.29 -9.38
N LEU A 8 16.59 -5.58 -9.39
CA LEU A 8 17.11 -6.92 -9.68
C LEU A 8 17.43 -7.74 -8.42
N HIS A 9 17.82 -7.09 -7.32
CA HIS A 9 18.39 -7.75 -6.14
C HIS A 9 17.62 -7.51 -4.84
N GLY A 10 16.79 -6.47 -4.76
CA GLY A 10 16.04 -6.13 -3.55
C GLY A 10 15.20 -7.31 -3.06
N GLY A 11 15.24 -7.55 -1.75
CA GLY A 11 14.53 -8.63 -1.06
C GLY A 11 14.91 -10.06 -1.45
N GLN A 12 15.94 -10.26 -2.28
CA GLN A 12 16.27 -11.58 -2.81
C GLN A 12 17.69 -12.03 -2.49
N GLU A 13 17.77 -13.08 -1.68
CA GLU A 13 18.98 -13.88 -1.50
C GLU A 13 18.90 -15.20 -2.28
N PRO A 14 20.04 -15.79 -2.71
CA PRO A 14 20.05 -17.14 -3.27
C PRO A 14 19.41 -18.16 -2.33
N ASP A 15 18.66 -19.12 -2.88
CA ASP A 15 18.07 -20.18 -2.08
C ASP A 15 19.15 -20.98 -1.34
N GLN A 16 19.03 -21.09 -0.02
CA GLN A 16 20.05 -21.72 0.83
C GLN A 16 20.16 -23.23 0.60
N SER A 17 19.09 -23.89 0.13
CA SER A 17 19.05 -25.35 -0.03
C SER A 17 19.64 -25.83 -1.37
N THR A 18 19.49 -25.05 -2.43
CA THR A 18 19.81 -25.43 -3.81
C THR A 18 20.77 -24.47 -4.50
N LEU A 19 21.06 -23.31 -3.89
CA LEU A 19 21.81 -22.19 -4.47
C LEU A 19 21.18 -21.64 -5.77
N ALA A 20 19.88 -21.86 -5.97
CA ALA A 20 19.17 -21.27 -7.10
C ALA A 20 19.26 -19.73 -7.06
N ARG A 21 19.73 -19.13 -8.16
CA ARG A 21 19.84 -17.67 -8.28
C ARG A 21 18.48 -17.00 -8.53
N ALA A 22 17.57 -17.66 -9.24
CA ALA A 22 16.22 -17.15 -9.46
C ALA A 22 15.32 -17.43 -8.25
N VAL A 23 14.34 -16.57 -7.99
CA VAL A 23 13.37 -16.75 -6.90
C VAL A 23 12.56 -18.03 -7.16
N PRO A 24 12.57 -19.02 -6.25
CA PRO A 24 11.69 -20.19 -6.37
C PRO A 24 10.22 -19.80 -6.27
N SER A 25 9.34 -20.45 -7.05
CA SER A 25 7.89 -20.26 -6.96
C SER A 25 7.30 -21.19 -5.90
N TYR A 26 7.08 -20.67 -4.69
CA TYR A 26 6.43 -21.41 -3.60
C TYR A 26 4.91 -21.40 -3.77
N ARG A 27 4.35 -22.54 -4.19
CA ARG A 27 2.90 -22.76 -4.32
C ARG A 27 2.26 -23.69 -3.25
N PRO A 28 2.74 -23.77 -1.99
CA PRO A 28 2.02 -24.51 -0.96
C PRO A 28 0.89 -23.66 -0.35
N SER A 29 -0.09 -24.32 0.27
CA SER A 29 -1.08 -23.65 1.11
C SER A 29 -0.54 -23.34 2.52
N SER A 30 0.33 -24.23 3.03
CA SER A 30 0.78 -24.28 4.42
C SER A 30 2.23 -24.77 4.53
N TYR A 31 2.85 -24.54 5.69
CA TYR A 31 4.23 -24.90 5.97
C TYR A 31 4.31 -25.83 7.19
N VAL A 32 5.26 -26.76 7.16
CA VAL A 32 5.49 -27.72 8.26
C VAL A 32 6.20 -27.01 9.40
N PHE A 33 5.76 -27.26 10.65
CA PHE A 33 6.45 -26.80 11.85
C PHE A 33 7.57 -27.76 12.24
N LYS A 34 8.66 -27.22 12.79
CA LYS A 34 9.78 -28.02 13.32
C LYS A 34 9.35 -28.90 14.49
N ASP A 35 8.56 -28.33 15.39
CA ASP A 35 7.96 -28.97 16.56
C ASP A 35 6.75 -28.14 17.07
N THR A 36 6.14 -28.55 18.19
CA THR A 36 4.98 -27.87 18.79
C THR A 36 5.32 -26.52 19.43
N GLU A 37 6.55 -26.33 19.89
CA GLU A 37 7.00 -25.05 20.48
C GLU A 37 7.17 -23.99 19.40
N HIS A 38 7.82 -24.35 18.29
CA HIS A 38 7.93 -23.51 17.09
C HIS A 38 6.55 -23.07 16.59
N ALA A 39 5.58 -23.98 16.52
CA ALA A 39 4.21 -23.63 16.14
C ALA A 39 3.60 -22.58 17.10
N ALA A 40 3.72 -22.79 18.41
CA ALA A 40 3.21 -21.85 19.42
C ALA A 40 3.88 -20.47 19.32
N ASN A 41 5.19 -20.44 19.07
CA ASN A 41 5.95 -19.19 18.92
C ASN A 41 5.52 -18.39 17.69
N LEU A 42 5.28 -19.04 16.56
CA LEU A 42 4.78 -18.39 15.33
C LEU A 42 3.41 -17.75 15.55
N PHE A 43 2.46 -18.46 16.17
CA PHE A 43 1.11 -17.92 16.43
C PHE A 43 1.08 -16.83 17.50
N ALA A 44 2.03 -16.86 18.45
CA ALA A 44 2.17 -15.83 19.48
C ALA A 44 3.02 -14.62 19.02
N LEU A 45 3.46 -14.59 17.75
CA LEU A 45 4.36 -13.58 17.19
C LEU A 45 5.68 -13.43 17.97
N LYS A 46 6.13 -14.50 18.65
CA LYS A 46 7.42 -14.57 19.35
C LYS A 46 8.56 -14.92 18.40
N GLU A 47 8.25 -15.66 17.34
CA GLU A 47 9.13 -15.97 16.22
C GLU A 47 8.40 -15.56 14.94
N LEU A 48 9.12 -14.95 13.99
CA LEU A 48 8.57 -14.65 12.67
C LEU A 48 8.84 -15.83 11.73
N GLY A 49 7.84 -16.22 10.96
CA GLY A 49 7.98 -17.32 10.01
C GLY A 49 6.68 -17.67 9.30
N ASN A 50 6.79 -18.63 8.39
CA ASN A 50 5.68 -19.02 7.53
C ASN A 50 4.73 -19.98 8.24
N VAL A 51 3.42 -19.72 8.13
CA VAL A 51 2.36 -20.58 8.65
C VAL A 51 1.41 -21.00 7.53
N TYR A 52 0.74 -20.02 6.92
CA TYR A 52 -0.13 -20.18 5.76
C TYR A 52 0.13 -19.09 4.71
N THR A 53 0.06 -19.48 3.43
CA THR A 53 0.28 -18.58 2.28
C THR A 53 -0.70 -17.40 2.23
N ARG A 54 -1.88 -17.51 2.87
CA ARG A 54 -2.84 -16.39 2.99
C ARG A 54 -2.26 -15.19 3.79
N ILE A 55 -1.28 -15.41 4.65
CA ILE A 55 -0.66 -14.38 5.50
C ILE A 55 0.76 -14.07 5.03
N MET A 56 1.55 -15.11 4.72
CA MET A 56 2.95 -14.95 4.30
C MET A 56 3.37 -16.07 3.35
N ASN A 57 4.12 -15.72 2.31
CA ASN A 57 4.69 -16.67 1.34
C ASN A 57 6.08 -16.18 0.92
N PRO A 58 7.12 -17.02 0.89
CA PRO A 58 8.48 -16.58 0.53
C PRO A 58 8.59 -15.95 -0.86
N THR A 59 7.78 -16.39 -1.84
CA THR A 59 7.77 -15.76 -3.17
C THR A 59 7.23 -14.33 -3.10
N HIS A 60 6.17 -14.11 -2.31
CA HIS A 60 5.57 -12.79 -2.13
C HIS A 60 6.45 -11.88 -1.26
N ALA A 61 7.11 -12.44 -0.24
CA ALA A 61 8.02 -11.69 0.63
C ALA A 61 9.14 -10.99 -0.16
N VAL A 62 9.70 -11.64 -1.19
CA VAL A 62 10.69 -11.01 -2.08
C VAL A 62 10.09 -9.81 -2.81
N LEU A 63 8.85 -9.93 -3.32
CA LEU A 63 8.15 -8.85 -4.00
C LEU A 63 7.86 -7.69 -3.03
N GLU A 64 7.36 -8.00 -1.85
CA GLU A 64 7.03 -7.05 -0.79
C GLU A 64 8.27 -6.26 -0.37
N GLU A 65 9.34 -6.94 0.02
CA GLU A 65 10.58 -6.30 0.44
C GLU A 65 11.20 -5.49 -0.70
N ARG A 66 11.18 -5.99 -1.94
CA ARG A 66 11.69 -5.24 -3.09
C ARG A 66 10.93 -3.95 -3.31
N VAL A 67 9.60 -3.98 -3.30
CA VAL A 67 8.79 -2.78 -3.53
C VAL A 67 8.92 -1.80 -2.37
N ALA A 68 9.00 -2.29 -1.12
CA ALA A 68 9.31 -1.45 0.03
C ALA A 68 10.66 -0.72 -0.16
N GLN A 69 11.72 -1.43 -0.55
CA GLN A 69 13.03 -0.82 -0.84
C GLN A 69 12.98 0.16 -2.02
N LEU A 70 12.17 -0.10 -3.05
CA LEU A 70 12.03 0.79 -4.21
C LEU A 70 11.32 2.10 -3.85
N GLU A 71 10.29 2.05 -3.00
CA GLU A 71 9.59 3.23 -2.51
C GLU A 71 10.33 3.95 -1.37
N GLY A 72 11.27 3.27 -0.71
CA GLY A 72 11.92 3.78 0.50
C GLY A 72 11.06 3.63 1.76
N GLY A 73 10.13 2.66 1.78
CA GLY A 73 9.27 2.36 2.92
C GLY A 73 9.84 1.32 3.88
N ALA A 74 9.21 1.20 5.04
CA ALA A 74 9.60 0.26 6.10
C ALA A 74 9.12 -1.18 5.84
N GLY A 75 7.99 -1.34 5.15
CA GLY A 75 7.43 -2.65 4.85
C GLY A 75 6.36 -2.56 3.76
N ALA A 76 6.03 -3.71 3.16
CA ALA A 76 4.97 -3.80 2.17
C ALA A 76 4.18 -5.09 2.31
N LEU A 77 2.97 -5.11 1.76
CA LEU A 77 2.09 -6.28 1.74
C LEU A 77 1.46 -6.42 0.35
N ALA A 78 1.62 -7.59 -0.27
CA ALA A 78 1.06 -7.89 -1.57
C ALA A 78 -0.37 -8.43 -1.44
N LEU A 79 -1.26 -7.99 -2.34
CA LEU A 79 -2.68 -8.34 -2.37
C LEU A 79 -3.12 -8.79 -3.76
N SER A 80 -4.31 -9.38 -3.82
CA SER A 80 -4.90 -9.95 -5.03
C SER A 80 -5.17 -8.93 -6.15
N SER A 81 -5.27 -7.64 -5.86
CA SER A 81 -5.48 -6.57 -6.84
C SER A 81 -5.17 -5.20 -6.26
N GLY A 82 -4.97 -4.18 -7.10
CA GLY A 82 -4.86 -2.78 -6.65
C GLY A 82 -6.11 -2.33 -5.87
N THR A 83 -7.31 -2.70 -6.33
CA THR A 83 -8.57 -2.42 -5.63
C THR A 83 -8.64 -3.07 -4.25
N SER A 84 -8.07 -4.27 -4.10
CA SER A 84 -7.94 -4.95 -2.81
C SER A 84 -6.95 -4.22 -1.91
N ALA A 85 -5.84 -3.70 -2.46
CA ALA A 85 -4.86 -2.93 -1.69
C ALA A 85 -5.46 -1.62 -1.16
N VAL A 86 -6.20 -0.87 -1.98
CA VAL A 86 -6.94 0.32 -1.53
C VAL A 86 -7.95 -0.05 -0.44
N PHE A 87 -8.78 -1.06 -0.69
CA PHE A 87 -9.80 -1.48 0.27
C PHE A 87 -9.20 -1.88 1.62
N TYR A 88 -8.22 -2.80 1.63
CA TYR A 88 -7.59 -3.30 2.85
C TYR A 88 -6.93 -2.18 3.63
N SER A 89 -6.28 -1.23 2.96
CA SER A 89 -5.64 -0.09 3.62
C SER A 89 -6.66 0.80 4.32
N ILE A 90 -7.80 1.07 3.67
CA ILE A 90 -8.86 1.90 4.25
C ILE A 90 -9.53 1.20 5.43
N ILE A 91 -9.92 -0.07 5.31
CA ILE A 91 -10.61 -0.77 6.41
C ILE A 91 -9.68 -1.16 7.56
N ASN A 92 -8.36 -1.07 7.37
CA ASN A 92 -7.39 -1.22 8.45
C ASN A 92 -7.30 0.03 9.34
N ILE A 93 -7.78 1.19 8.84
CA ILE A 93 -7.72 2.49 9.52
C ILE A 93 -9.13 2.95 9.95
N CYS A 94 -10.12 2.75 9.08
CA CYS A 94 -11.50 3.22 9.25
C CYS A 94 -12.43 2.09 9.70
N GLN A 95 -13.38 2.43 10.57
CA GLN A 95 -14.52 1.58 10.95
C GLN A 95 -15.86 2.31 10.69
N ALA A 96 -16.97 1.61 10.92
CA ALA A 96 -18.30 2.19 10.74
C ALA A 96 -18.49 3.45 11.61
N GLY A 97 -18.89 4.55 10.97
CA GLY A 97 -19.06 5.87 11.60
C GLY A 97 -17.89 6.83 11.35
N ASP A 98 -16.75 6.33 10.89
CA ASP A 98 -15.61 7.15 10.46
C ASP A 98 -15.82 7.70 9.04
N GLU A 99 -14.99 8.68 8.69
CA GLU A 99 -14.90 9.19 7.34
C GLU A 99 -13.45 9.47 6.92
N PHE A 100 -13.24 9.69 5.63
CA PHE A 100 -11.96 10.18 5.11
C PHE A 100 -12.19 11.19 3.98
N VAL A 101 -11.18 12.01 3.71
CA VAL A 101 -11.23 13.00 2.62
C VAL A 101 -10.44 12.46 1.44
N SER A 102 -11.00 12.55 0.24
CA SER A 102 -10.37 12.05 -0.98
C SER A 102 -10.42 13.09 -2.08
N ALA A 103 -9.38 13.14 -2.91
CA ALA A 103 -9.47 13.74 -4.23
C ALA A 103 -10.66 13.16 -5.01
N ASN A 104 -11.32 13.98 -5.85
CA ASN A 104 -12.49 13.58 -6.64
C ASN A 104 -12.14 13.06 -8.04
N ASN A 105 -10.93 13.30 -8.53
CA ASN A 105 -10.42 12.91 -9.84
C ASN A 105 -9.67 11.57 -9.74
N LEU A 106 -10.40 10.51 -9.37
CA LEU A 106 -9.81 9.19 -9.18
C LEU A 106 -10.05 8.26 -10.37
N TYR A 107 -9.26 7.20 -10.45
CA TYR A 107 -9.63 6.00 -11.18
C TYR A 107 -11.06 5.59 -10.85
N GLY A 108 -11.88 5.38 -11.89
CA GLY A 108 -13.31 5.10 -11.73
C GLY A 108 -13.64 3.91 -10.81
N GLY A 109 -12.76 2.92 -10.72
CA GLY A 109 -12.91 1.81 -9.77
C GLY A 109 -12.73 2.24 -8.32
N SER A 110 -11.73 3.07 -8.02
CA SER A 110 -11.52 3.66 -6.68
C SER A 110 -12.67 4.61 -6.33
N TYR A 111 -13.09 5.46 -7.27
CA TYR A 111 -14.26 6.33 -7.08
C TYR A 111 -15.52 5.52 -6.75
N THR A 112 -15.81 4.46 -7.50
CA THR A 112 -16.96 3.58 -7.24
C THR A 112 -16.84 2.90 -5.87
N GLN A 113 -15.64 2.44 -5.51
CA GLN A 113 -15.40 1.86 -4.19
C GLN A 113 -15.73 2.87 -3.08
N PHE A 114 -15.30 4.11 -3.22
CA PHE A 114 -15.47 5.15 -2.22
C PHE A 114 -16.90 5.67 -2.15
N ASN A 115 -17.55 5.88 -3.29
CA ASN A 115 -18.88 6.49 -3.36
C ASN A 115 -20.02 5.48 -3.14
N ASN A 116 -19.85 4.22 -3.55
CA ASN A 116 -20.94 3.25 -3.59
C ASN A 116 -20.74 2.07 -2.63
N ILE A 117 -19.50 1.63 -2.39
CA ILE A 117 -19.22 0.40 -1.62
C ILE A 117 -18.94 0.73 -0.15
N LEU A 118 -17.98 1.60 0.13
CA LEU A 118 -17.60 1.97 1.51
C LEU A 118 -18.74 2.53 2.37
N PRO A 119 -19.69 3.33 1.82
CA PRO A 119 -20.84 3.79 2.61
C PRO A 119 -21.75 2.66 3.11
N GLN A 120 -21.78 1.51 2.43
CA GLN A 120 -22.53 0.33 2.90
C GLN A 120 -21.88 -0.30 4.16
N PHE A 121 -20.59 -0.04 4.39
CA PHE A 121 -19.87 -0.40 5.62
C PHE A 121 -19.90 0.70 6.67
N GLY A 122 -20.66 1.79 6.44
CA GLY A 122 -20.73 2.94 7.33
C GLY A 122 -19.49 3.84 7.29
N ILE A 123 -18.61 3.70 6.29
CA ILE A 123 -17.44 4.57 6.09
C ILE A 123 -17.81 5.61 5.04
N LYS A 124 -17.82 6.89 5.43
CA LYS A 124 -18.17 8.00 4.55
C LYS A 124 -16.93 8.57 3.86
N VAL A 125 -17.08 9.03 2.63
CA VAL A 125 -16.00 9.70 1.89
C VAL A 125 -16.43 11.13 1.55
N ASN A 126 -15.60 12.11 1.91
CA ASN A 126 -15.78 13.50 1.52
C ASN A 126 -14.86 13.79 0.31
N PHE A 127 -15.45 13.98 -0.86
CA PHE A 127 -14.69 14.26 -2.08
C PHE A 127 -14.38 15.75 -2.23
N VAL A 128 -13.15 16.07 -2.61
CA VAL A 128 -12.66 17.45 -2.84
C VAL A 128 -11.93 17.59 -4.16
N ASP A 129 -11.90 18.81 -4.72
CA ASP A 129 -11.04 19.12 -5.87
C ASP A 129 -9.60 19.31 -5.37
N PRO A 130 -8.64 18.43 -5.77
CA PRO A 130 -7.27 18.49 -5.29
C PRO A 130 -6.43 19.60 -5.94
N LYS A 131 -6.96 20.35 -6.92
CA LYS A 131 -6.25 21.50 -7.51
C LYS A 131 -6.02 22.64 -6.52
N ASP A 132 -6.80 22.66 -5.44
CA ASP A 132 -6.61 23.52 -4.28
C ASP A 132 -6.48 22.64 -3.03
N PRO A 133 -5.24 22.39 -2.52
CA PRO A 133 -4.99 21.58 -1.34
C PRO A 133 -5.75 22.03 -0.08
N ASP A 134 -6.10 23.32 0.04
CA ASP A 134 -6.89 23.82 1.17
C ASP A 134 -8.29 23.20 1.22
N ASN A 135 -8.79 22.66 0.11
CA ASN A 135 -10.07 21.94 0.11
C ASN A 135 -10.03 20.69 0.99
N PHE A 136 -8.87 20.04 1.12
CA PHE A 136 -8.72 18.92 2.06
C PHE A 136 -8.96 19.40 3.49
N ALA A 137 -8.28 20.48 3.90
CA ALA A 137 -8.42 21.05 5.24
C ALA A 137 -9.87 21.43 5.57
N LYS A 138 -10.56 22.08 4.62
CA LYS A 138 -11.98 22.48 4.77
C LYS A 138 -12.94 21.30 4.95
N ALA A 139 -12.57 20.12 4.46
CA ALA A 139 -13.40 18.91 4.52
C ALA A 139 -13.08 18.00 5.71
N ILE A 140 -12.01 18.28 6.47
CA ILE A 140 -11.64 17.52 7.67
C ILE A 140 -12.67 17.78 8.78
N THR A 141 -13.06 16.71 9.47
CA THR A 141 -13.91 16.74 10.66
C THR A 141 -13.29 15.88 11.77
N PRO A 142 -13.82 15.90 13.00
CA PRO A 142 -13.34 15.02 14.08
C PRO A 142 -13.45 13.51 13.79
N LYS A 143 -14.18 13.12 12.73
CA LYS A 143 -14.34 11.73 12.29
C LYS A 143 -13.39 11.33 11.16
N THR A 144 -12.65 12.28 10.60
CA THR A 144 -11.70 12.02 9.52
C THR A 144 -10.55 11.16 10.03
N LYS A 145 -10.17 10.12 9.27
CA LYS A 145 -9.10 9.18 9.64
C LYS A 145 -7.90 9.16 8.69
N LEU A 146 -8.04 9.68 7.48
CA LEU A 146 -6.96 9.78 6.50
C LEU A 146 -7.32 10.76 5.39
N LEU A 147 -6.31 11.18 4.62
CA LEU A 147 -6.47 11.82 3.31
C LEU A 147 -6.04 10.86 2.18
N PHE A 148 -6.69 10.94 1.02
CA PHE A 148 -6.38 10.09 -0.14
C PHE A 148 -6.21 10.90 -1.43
N CYS A 149 -5.18 10.59 -2.21
CA CYS A 149 -5.02 11.09 -3.59
C CYS A 149 -4.30 10.09 -4.51
N GLU A 150 -4.32 10.37 -5.81
CA GLU A 150 -3.50 9.70 -6.83
C GLU A 150 -2.33 10.62 -7.19
N THR A 151 -1.13 10.05 -7.43
CA THR A 151 0.01 10.80 -7.98
C THR A 151 -0.34 11.51 -9.29
N VAL A 152 -1.00 10.78 -10.18
CA VAL A 152 -1.55 11.25 -11.45
C VAL A 152 -2.97 10.72 -11.58
N SER A 153 -3.94 11.62 -11.74
CA SER A 153 -5.36 11.25 -11.84
C SER A 153 -5.65 10.44 -13.10
N ASN A 154 -6.58 9.50 -12.99
CA ASN A 154 -7.08 8.74 -14.13
C ASN A 154 -8.58 8.98 -14.36
N PRO A 155 -9.01 9.52 -15.52
CA PRO A 155 -8.26 9.74 -16.77
C PRO A 155 -7.76 11.18 -16.97
N GLY A 156 -7.93 12.06 -15.97
CA GLY A 156 -7.67 13.50 -16.11
C GLY A 156 -6.20 13.88 -16.33
N LEU A 157 -5.26 13.04 -15.86
CA LEU A 157 -3.82 13.28 -15.88
C LEU A 157 -3.40 14.56 -15.14
N ASP A 158 -4.21 14.99 -14.17
CA ASP A 158 -3.81 16.03 -13.22
C ASP A 158 -2.78 15.44 -12.25
N VAL A 159 -1.73 16.18 -11.94
CA VAL A 159 -0.72 15.81 -10.94
C VAL A 159 -1.09 16.44 -9.61
N ALA A 160 -1.13 15.64 -8.55
CA ALA A 160 -1.43 16.15 -7.21
C ALA A 160 -0.22 16.86 -6.59
N ASP A 161 -0.46 17.96 -5.87
CA ASP A 161 0.54 18.60 -5.01
C ASP A 161 0.62 17.85 -3.68
N MET A 162 1.38 16.75 -3.67
CA MET A 162 1.41 15.83 -2.53
C MET A 162 2.09 16.43 -1.30
N GLU A 163 3.10 17.29 -1.47
CA GLU A 163 3.74 17.96 -0.33
C GLU A 163 2.76 18.89 0.40
N ALA A 164 1.95 19.64 -0.36
CA ALA A 164 0.91 20.48 0.23
C ALA A 164 -0.19 19.64 0.91
N ILE A 165 -0.63 18.55 0.29
CA ILE A 165 -1.65 17.67 0.87
C ILE A 165 -1.10 16.95 2.12
N ALA A 166 0.15 16.51 2.10
CA ALA A 166 0.82 15.87 3.25
C ALA A 166 0.92 16.84 4.42
N THR A 167 1.30 18.09 4.15
CA THR A 167 1.33 19.16 5.17
C THR A 167 -0.04 19.31 5.82
N VAL A 168 -1.11 19.40 5.02
CA VAL A 168 -2.48 19.47 5.55
C VAL A 168 -2.84 18.24 6.39
N ALA A 169 -2.45 17.04 5.95
CA ALA A 169 -2.71 15.79 6.67
C ALA A 169 -2.05 15.81 8.05
N HIS A 170 -0.74 16.09 8.09
CA HIS A 170 0.07 16.04 9.30
C HIS A 170 -0.26 17.16 10.28
N ASP A 171 -0.61 18.36 9.80
CA ASP A 171 -1.11 19.45 10.65
C ASP A 171 -2.39 19.09 11.43
N HIS A 172 -3.13 18.08 10.94
CA HIS A 172 -4.33 17.53 11.58
C HIS A 172 -4.12 16.16 12.23
N GLY A 173 -2.88 15.66 12.28
CA GLY A 173 -2.57 14.32 12.83
C GLY A 173 -3.18 13.18 12.02
N LEU A 174 -3.31 13.34 10.70
CA LEU A 174 -3.87 12.34 9.80
C LEU A 174 -2.79 11.81 8.84
N PRO A 175 -2.84 10.52 8.46
CA PRO A 175 -1.95 9.99 7.44
C PRO A 175 -2.42 10.37 6.04
N LEU A 176 -1.46 10.57 5.13
CA LEU A 176 -1.69 10.67 3.69
C LEU A 176 -1.47 9.31 3.02
N MET A 177 -2.53 8.81 2.37
CA MET A 177 -2.50 7.61 1.53
C MET A 177 -2.48 7.99 0.05
N VAL A 178 -1.50 7.49 -0.69
CA VAL A 178 -1.28 7.83 -2.10
C VAL A 178 -1.32 6.60 -2.99
N ASP A 179 -2.15 6.61 -4.03
CA ASP A 179 -2.02 5.68 -5.15
C ASP A 179 -0.97 6.19 -6.15
N SER A 180 0.15 5.47 -6.21
CA SER A 180 1.35 5.78 -7.00
C SER A 180 1.47 4.90 -8.25
N THR A 181 0.36 4.27 -8.66
CA THR A 181 0.38 3.29 -9.75
C THR A 181 0.96 3.90 -11.03
N PHE A 182 0.55 5.12 -11.42
CA PHE A 182 0.97 5.79 -12.66
C PHE A 182 2.45 6.15 -12.72
N SER A 183 2.98 6.70 -11.63
CA SER A 183 4.36 7.17 -11.56
C SER A 183 5.33 6.01 -11.41
N THR A 184 4.96 4.97 -10.64
CA THR A 184 5.87 3.94 -10.13
C THR A 184 7.00 4.54 -9.26
N PRO A 185 7.72 3.74 -8.46
CA PRO A 185 8.83 4.25 -7.66
C PRO A 185 9.99 4.82 -8.51
N TYR A 186 10.01 4.52 -9.82
CA TYR A 186 11.04 4.98 -10.74
C TYR A 186 10.90 6.46 -11.11
N LEU A 187 9.68 6.97 -11.26
CA LEU A 187 9.44 8.39 -11.62
C LEU A 187 9.23 9.27 -10.39
N GLN A 188 8.57 8.75 -9.36
CA GLN A 188 8.22 9.50 -8.17
C GLN A 188 8.10 8.55 -6.97
N ARG A 189 8.70 8.91 -5.84
CA ARG A 189 8.55 8.21 -4.56
C ARG A 189 7.72 9.08 -3.62
N PRO A 190 6.40 8.84 -3.47
CA PRO A 190 5.53 9.70 -2.67
C PRO A 190 5.95 9.80 -1.20
N ILE A 191 6.63 8.79 -0.65
CA ILE A 191 7.16 8.80 0.72
C ILE A 191 8.12 9.97 0.92
N GLU A 192 8.94 10.30 -0.08
CA GLU A 192 9.85 11.46 -0.03
C GLU A 192 9.09 12.81 -0.04
N GLN A 193 7.81 12.80 -0.40
CA GLN A 193 6.91 13.95 -0.45
C GLN A 193 5.85 13.94 0.66
N GLY A 194 6.07 13.12 1.70
CA GLY A 194 5.23 13.09 2.90
C GLY A 194 4.07 12.09 2.87
N ALA A 195 3.99 11.19 1.88
CA ALA A 195 3.03 10.10 1.94
C ALA A 195 3.40 9.08 3.03
N ASP A 196 2.42 8.72 3.83
CA ASP A 196 2.59 7.72 4.90
C ASP A 196 2.34 6.30 4.40
N ILE A 197 1.41 6.16 3.45
CA ILE A 197 1.01 4.90 2.83
C ILE A 197 1.04 5.08 1.31
N VAL A 198 1.71 4.17 0.60
CA VAL A 198 1.74 4.13 -0.86
C VAL A 198 1.10 2.87 -1.39
N ILE A 199 0.23 3.01 -2.38
CA ILE A 199 -0.47 1.89 -3.02
C ILE A 199 -0.08 1.80 -4.48
N HIS A 200 0.07 0.57 -4.97
CA HIS A 200 0.18 0.28 -6.40
C HIS A 200 -0.78 -0.81 -6.85
N SER A 201 -1.38 -0.62 -8.01
CA SER A 201 -1.87 -1.72 -8.83
C SER A 201 -0.71 -2.35 -9.61
N LEU A 202 -0.15 -3.43 -9.08
CA LEU A 202 0.89 -4.23 -9.75
C LEU A 202 0.47 -4.72 -11.13
N THR A 203 -0.84 -4.79 -11.38
CA THR A 203 -1.45 -5.11 -12.68
C THR A 203 -0.97 -4.21 -13.83
N LYS A 204 -0.49 -3.00 -13.52
CA LYS A 204 -0.17 -1.95 -14.50
C LYS A 204 1.32 -1.93 -14.82
N TRP A 205 2.00 -0.81 -14.60
CA TRP A 205 3.39 -0.59 -15.03
C TRP A 205 4.40 -1.52 -14.34
N LEU A 206 4.24 -1.77 -13.03
CA LEU A 206 5.12 -2.69 -12.30
C LEU A 206 5.05 -4.13 -12.84
N GLY A 207 3.84 -4.59 -13.21
CA GLY A 207 3.66 -5.88 -13.88
C GLY A 207 4.08 -5.83 -15.35
N GLY A 208 3.81 -4.73 -16.06
CA GLY A 208 4.32 -4.36 -17.38
C GLY A 208 3.86 -5.20 -18.59
N HIS A 209 3.42 -6.43 -18.37
CA HIS A 209 3.23 -7.43 -19.43
C HIS A 209 1.77 -7.85 -19.64
N GLY A 210 0.83 -7.32 -18.86
CA GLY A 210 -0.60 -7.61 -19.01
C GLY A 210 -1.01 -9.06 -18.67
N THR A 211 -0.23 -9.76 -17.85
CA THR A 211 -0.40 -11.20 -17.59
C THR A 211 -0.93 -11.55 -16.19
N GLY A 212 -1.00 -10.58 -15.27
CA GLY A 212 -1.38 -10.84 -13.88
C GLY A 212 -2.10 -9.66 -13.26
N ILE A 213 -3.02 -9.98 -12.33
CA ILE A 213 -3.65 -8.99 -11.46
C ILE A 213 -2.97 -9.07 -10.09
N GLY A 214 -2.63 -7.91 -9.54
CA GLY A 214 -2.06 -7.78 -8.21
C GLY A 214 -2.12 -6.35 -7.72
N GLY A 215 -1.99 -6.20 -6.40
CA GLY A 215 -1.81 -4.92 -5.73
C GLY A 215 -0.75 -5.05 -4.65
N ILE A 216 -0.26 -3.91 -4.18
CA ILE A 216 0.66 -3.85 -3.05
C ILE A 216 0.43 -2.55 -2.30
N VAL A 217 0.56 -2.60 -0.99
CA VAL A 217 0.64 -1.42 -0.12
C VAL A 217 2.02 -1.37 0.49
N VAL A 218 2.59 -0.18 0.60
CA VAL A 218 3.85 0.11 1.27
C VAL A 218 3.57 1.07 2.41
N ASP A 219 4.04 0.72 3.61
CA ASP A 219 4.06 1.61 4.77
C ASP A 219 5.41 2.34 4.80
N SER A 220 5.36 3.66 4.94
CA SER A 220 6.57 4.48 5.14
C SER A 220 7.29 4.15 6.45
N GLY A 221 6.55 3.74 7.49
CA GLY A 221 7.04 3.64 8.86
C GLY A 221 7.28 4.99 9.53
N GLY A 222 6.85 6.10 8.91
CA GLY A 222 7.05 7.46 9.41
C GLY A 222 5.88 8.02 10.22
N PHE A 223 4.67 7.48 10.05
CA PHE A 223 3.47 7.95 10.74
C PHE A 223 3.36 7.37 12.16
N ASP A 224 3.00 8.22 13.13
CA ASP A 224 2.75 7.78 14.51
C ASP A 224 1.34 7.20 14.66
N TRP A 225 1.24 5.88 14.54
CA TRP A 225 -0.03 5.15 14.73
C TRP A 225 -0.51 5.06 16.19
N GLN A 226 0.27 5.54 17.17
CA GLN A 226 -0.06 5.45 18.60
C GLN A 226 -0.64 6.75 19.18
N SER A 227 -0.61 7.85 18.41
CA SER A 227 -1.04 9.18 18.85
C SER A 227 -2.56 9.32 19.04
#